data_AF-A0A3M1NSX7-F1
#
_entry.id   AF-A0A3M1NSX7-F1
#
_cell.length_a   1.000
_cell.length_b   1.000
_cell.length_c   1.000
_cell.angle_alpha   90.00
_cell.angle_beta   90.00
_cell.angle_gamma   90.00
#
_symmetry.space_group_name_H-M   'P 1'
#
loop_
_entity.id
_entity.type
_entity.pdbx_description
1 polymer ?
#
loop_
_entity_poly.entity_id
_entity_poly.type
_entity_poly.pdbx_seq_one_letter_code
_entity_poly.pdbx_strand_id
1 'polypeptide(L)'
;LHMIDIREPKHPRFAGCFSHVGTGNNGTGGTHDAQCVVYRGPDADYQGREICFGSNETALSIADVTDKANPKAIARATYPKVAYAHQGWLTEDHRYFYMNDEGDEMSRLVPGTRTLIWDVSDLDDPQLVGEYIAKTPSVDHNLYVKGDLVFESNYVSGLRILDITNREQPVEVGFFDTVPATDAPVFSGSWSNYPYFKSGIIVVTSMHEGVFVLRKKDVDI
;
A
#
# COMPACT_ATOMS: atom_id res chain seq x y z
N LEU A 1 12.40 -7.96 -6.15
CA LEU A 1 12.20 -8.61 -4.83
C LEU A 1 13.38 -9.56 -4.50
N HIS A 2 14.03 -9.41 -3.35
CA HIS A 2 15.02 -10.37 -2.83
C HIS A 2 14.43 -11.13 -1.65
N MET A 3 14.60 -12.45 -1.63
CA MET A 3 14.15 -13.33 -0.55
C MET A 3 15.36 -13.76 0.27
N ILE A 4 15.29 -13.53 1.58
CA ILE A 4 16.35 -13.83 2.53
C ILE A 4 15.78 -14.75 3.61
N ASP A 5 16.44 -15.89 3.83
CA ASP A 5 16.16 -16.77 4.96
C ASP A 5 16.77 -16.18 6.23
N ILE A 6 15.90 -15.84 7.18
CA ILE A 6 16.23 -15.23 8.47
C ILE A 6 15.93 -16.15 9.66
N ARG A 7 15.76 -17.46 9.46
CA ARG A 7 15.55 -18.43 10.56
C ARG A 7 16.71 -18.43 11.56
N GLU A 8 17.90 -18.06 11.09
CA GLU A 8 19.05 -17.70 11.92
C GLU A 8 19.32 -16.18 11.76
N PRO A 9 18.72 -15.28 12.58
CA PRO A 9 18.78 -13.84 12.33
C PRO A 9 20.18 -13.21 12.30
N LYS A 10 21.16 -13.84 12.96
CA LYS A 10 22.57 -13.43 12.94
C LYS A 10 23.33 -13.93 11.70
N HIS A 11 22.73 -14.83 10.94
CA HIS A 11 23.29 -15.48 9.75
C HIS A 11 22.26 -15.53 8.61
N PRO A 12 21.78 -14.36 8.12
CA PRO A 12 20.84 -14.32 7.02
C PRO A 12 21.44 -14.97 5.77
N ARG A 13 20.65 -15.78 5.06
CA ARG A 13 21.09 -16.47 3.84
C ARG A 13 20.21 -16.07 2.67
N PHE A 14 20.83 -15.85 1.52
CA PHE A 14 20.07 -15.63 0.28
C PHE A 14 19.24 -16.89 -0.04
N ALA A 15 17.95 -16.69 -0.33
CA ALA A 15 17.03 -17.78 -0.68
C ALA A 15 16.61 -17.72 -2.16
N GLY A 16 16.50 -16.53 -2.74
CA GLY A 16 16.10 -16.34 -4.12
C GLY A 16 15.84 -14.88 -4.47
N CYS A 17 15.55 -14.60 -5.73
CA CYS A 17 15.08 -13.29 -6.18
C CYS A 17 14.00 -13.42 -7.25
N PHE A 18 13.18 -12.39 -7.35
CA PHE A 18 12.14 -12.29 -8.37
C PHE A 18 12.12 -10.87 -8.94
N SER A 19 11.96 -10.79 -10.26
CA SER A 19 11.77 -9.56 -11.02
C SER A 19 10.70 -9.81 -12.08
N HIS A 20 9.62 -9.02 -12.05
CA HIS A 20 8.56 -9.11 -13.05
C HIS A 20 8.93 -8.30 -14.30
N VAL A 21 9.61 -8.94 -15.25
CA VAL A 21 10.03 -8.27 -16.50
C VAL A 21 8.81 -7.69 -17.22
N GLY A 22 8.94 -6.45 -17.71
CA GLY A 22 7.86 -5.69 -18.31
C GLY A 22 7.18 -4.69 -17.37
N THR A 23 7.45 -4.74 -16.06
CA THR A 23 7.07 -3.69 -15.09
C THR A 23 8.29 -2.89 -14.62
N GLY A 24 8.09 -1.86 -13.80
CA GLY A 24 9.13 -0.91 -13.39
C GLY A 24 9.42 0.11 -14.49
N ASN A 25 9.95 1.27 -14.11
CA ASN A 25 10.28 2.36 -15.03
C ASN A 25 11.32 1.96 -16.08
N ASN A 26 12.19 1.01 -15.73
CA ASN A 26 13.20 0.46 -16.64
C ASN A 26 12.74 -0.83 -17.35
N GLY A 27 11.51 -1.30 -17.11
CA GLY A 27 10.99 -2.55 -17.66
C GLY A 27 11.65 -3.83 -17.11
N THR A 28 12.52 -3.71 -16.10
CA THR A 28 13.29 -4.81 -15.51
C THR A 28 12.64 -5.43 -14.28
N GLY A 29 11.41 -5.04 -13.93
CA GLY A 29 10.72 -5.52 -12.74
C GLY A 29 11.15 -4.80 -11.45
N GLY A 30 11.45 -3.50 -11.55
CA GLY A 30 11.68 -2.64 -10.39
C GLY A 30 10.45 -2.65 -9.48
N THR A 31 10.64 -3.02 -8.21
CA THR A 31 9.61 -3.03 -7.18
C THR A 31 9.98 -1.97 -6.16
N HIS A 32 9.11 -0.99 -5.94
CA HIS A 32 9.34 0.06 -4.96
C HIS A 32 9.02 -0.44 -3.55
N ASP A 33 7.81 -0.96 -3.35
CA ASP A 33 7.39 -1.66 -2.14
C ASP A 33 6.72 -3.00 -2.49
N ALA A 34 6.77 -3.95 -1.56
CA ALA A 34 6.06 -5.21 -1.66
C ALA A 34 5.51 -5.70 -0.32
N GLN A 35 4.26 -6.15 -0.35
CA GLN A 35 3.67 -6.92 0.74
C GLN A 35 3.66 -8.40 0.38
N CYS A 36 4.33 -9.23 1.18
CA CYS A 36 4.33 -10.69 1.03
C CYS A 36 3.57 -11.35 2.18
N VAL A 37 2.68 -12.28 1.85
CA VAL A 37 1.82 -12.98 2.81
C VAL A 37 1.79 -14.49 2.53
N VAL A 38 1.54 -15.28 3.58
CA VAL A 38 0.98 -16.62 3.37
C VAL A 38 -0.49 -16.41 3.03
N TYR A 39 -0.85 -16.60 1.76
CA TYR A 39 -2.15 -16.23 1.22
C TYR A 39 -3.27 -17.08 1.84
N ARG A 40 -4.32 -16.41 2.30
CA ARG A 40 -5.51 -16.99 2.93
C ARG A 40 -6.80 -16.42 2.32
N GLY A 41 -6.68 -15.78 1.17
CA GLY A 41 -7.77 -15.12 0.51
C GLY A 41 -8.69 -16.08 -0.24
N PRO A 42 -9.65 -15.52 -0.99
CA PRO A 42 -10.71 -16.29 -1.63
C PRO A 42 -10.23 -17.11 -2.84
N ASP A 43 -9.07 -16.80 -3.43
CA ASP A 43 -8.55 -17.56 -4.56
C ASP A 43 -8.00 -18.93 -4.11
N ALA A 44 -8.74 -19.98 -4.43
CA ALA A 44 -8.45 -21.35 -3.99
C ALA A 44 -7.15 -21.92 -4.59
N ASP A 45 -6.69 -21.42 -5.75
CA ASP A 45 -5.52 -21.96 -6.45
C ASP A 45 -4.20 -21.62 -5.72
N TYR A 46 -4.24 -20.55 -4.92
CA TYR A 46 -3.09 -19.98 -4.20
C TYR A 46 -3.19 -20.03 -2.68
N GLN A 47 -4.26 -20.61 -2.10
CA GLN A 47 -4.37 -20.74 -0.65
C GLN A 47 -3.18 -21.49 -0.03
N GLY A 48 -2.64 -20.93 1.04
CA GLY A 48 -1.48 -21.45 1.76
C GLY A 48 -0.12 -21.18 1.10
N ARG A 49 -0.10 -20.55 -0.07
CA ARG A 49 1.14 -20.19 -0.78
C ARG A 49 1.72 -18.88 -0.25
N GLU A 50 3.01 -18.66 -0.47
CA GLU A 50 3.65 -17.38 -0.19
C GLU A 50 3.50 -16.48 -1.43
N ILE A 51 2.63 -15.48 -1.33
CA ILE A 51 2.30 -14.56 -2.42
C ILE A 51 2.81 -13.17 -2.07
N CYS A 52 3.47 -12.53 -3.05
CA CYS A 52 3.93 -11.15 -2.94
C CYS A 52 3.18 -10.24 -3.91
N PHE A 53 2.64 -9.15 -3.38
CA PHE A 53 2.05 -8.02 -4.10
C PHE A 53 3.08 -6.92 -4.13
N GLY A 54 3.60 -6.60 -5.32
CA GLY A 54 4.62 -5.59 -5.56
C GLY A 54 4.05 -4.39 -6.28
N SER A 55 4.25 -3.21 -5.71
CA SER A 55 4.03 -1.93 -6.36
C SER A 55 5.25 -1.64 -7.23
N ASN A 56 5.16 -2.02 -8.51
CA ASN A 56 6.31 -2.07 -9.41
C ASN A 56 6.45 -0.79 -10.25
N GLU A 57 6.24 0.39 -9.67
CA GLU A 57 6.35 1.73 -10.26
C GLU A 57 5.38 2.03 -11.43
N THR A 58 5.04 1.03 -12.24
CA THR A 58 4.24 1.13 -13.46
C THR A 58 3.03 0.17 -13.47
N ALA A 59 2.93 -0.72 -12.48
CA ALA A 59 1.90 -1.74 -12.38
C ALA A 59 1.87 -2.35 -10.98
N LEU A 60 0.75 -2.99 -10.62
CA LEU A 60 0.70 -3.99 -9.56
C LEU A 60 1.20 -5.32 -10.11
N SER A 61 2.22 -5.90 -9.48
CA SER A 61 2.76 -7.22 -9.77
C SER A 61 2.37 -8.20 -8.68
N ILE A 62 1.81 -9.34 -9.05
CA ILE A 62 1.53 -10.44 -8.12
C ILE A 62 2.42 -11.63 -8.48
N ALA A 63 3.06 -12.24 -7.48
CA ALA A 63 3.95 -13.36 -7.70
C ALA A 63 3.82 -14.44 -6.60
N ASP A 64 3.84 -15.71 -7.03
CA ASP A 64 4.02 -16.86 -6.15
C ASP A 64 5.52 -17.06 -5.90
N VAL A 65 5.93 -16.88 -4.66
CA VAL A 65 7.31 -17.04 -4.22
C VAL A 65 7.47 -18.25 -3.29
N THR A 66 6.51 -19.18 -3.25
CA THR A 66 6.55 -20.36 -2.38
C THR A 66 7.84 -21.15 -2.59
N ASP A 67 8.15 -21.47 -3.85
CA ASP A 67 9.46 -22.00 -4.24
C ASP A 67 10.43 -20.84 -4.49
N LYS A 68 11.32 -20.62 -3.51
CA LYS A 68 12.31 -19.53 -3.55
C LYS A 68 13.29 -19.68 -4.71
N ALA A 69 13.52 -20.90 -5.19
CA ALA A 69 14.42 -21.18 -6.31
C ALA A 69 13.75 -20.95 -7.66
N ASN A 70 12.42 -20.94 -7.72
CA ASN A 70 11.64 -20.73 -8.93
C ASN A 70 10.37 -19.90 -8.69
N PRO A 71 10.51 -18.61 -8.30
CA PRO A 71 9.36 -17.72 -8.16
C PRO A 71 8.64 -17.51 -9.50
N LYS A 72 7.32 -17.37 -9.46
CA LYS A 72 6.48 -17.25 -10.65
C LYS A 72 5.66 -15.97 -10.59
N ALA A 73 5.67 -15.21 -11.68
CA ALA A 73 4.68 -14.16 -11.87
C ALA A 73 3.29 -14.80 -12.00
N ILE A 74 2.31 -14.24 -11.31
CA ILE A 74 0.90 -14.60 -11.44
C ILE A 74 0.25 -13.58 -12.38
N ALA A 75 0.20 -12.32 -11.96
CA ALA A 75 -0.45 -11.25 -12.72
C ALA A 75 0.35 -9.95 -12.74
N ARG A 76 0.11 -9.19 -13.82
CA ARG A 76 0.52 -7.79 -13.97
C ARG A 76 -0.75 -6.98 -14.21
N ALA A 77 -1.19 -6.25 -13.19
CA ALA A 77 -2.36 -5.39 -13.29
C ALA A 77 -1.96 -3.93 -13.54
N THR A 78 -2.60 -3.29 -14.51
CA THR A 78 -2.35 -1.89 -14.88
C THR A 78 -3.60 -1.05 -14.63
N TYR A 79 -3.41 0.23 -14.32
CA TYR A 79 -4.49 1.18 -14.04
C TYR A 79 -4.30 2.47 -14.86
N PRO A 80 -5.32 3.30 -15.05
CA PRO A 80 -5.16 4.56 -15.76
C PRO A 80 -4.37 5.58 -14.94
N LYS A 81 -3.68 6.49 -15.65
CA LYS A 81 -2.95 7.62 -15.04
C LYS A 81 -1.85 7.17 -14.06
N VAL A 82 -1.10 6.16 -14.45
CA VAL A 82 0.08 5.73 -13.68
C VAL A 82 1.14 6.82 -13.73
N ALA A 83 1.73 7.14 -12.58
CA ALA A 83 2.96 7.93 -12.51
C ALA A 83 4.06 7.17 -11.75
N TYR A 84 3.76 6.69 -10.55
CA TYR A 84 4.68 5.93 -9.71
C TYR A 84 3.91 5.02 -8.73
N ALA A 85 3.52 3.82 -9.17
CA ALA A 85 2.93 2.81 -8.29
C ALA A 85 3.85 2.54 -7.10
N HIS A 86 3.43 2.96 -5.90
CA HIS A 86 4.35 3.19 -4.79
C HIS A 86 4.24 2.10 -3.72
N GLN A 87 3.13 2.05 -2.99
CA GLN A 87 2.93 1.13 -1.88
C GLN A 87 1.47 0.68 -1.82
N GLY A 88 1.23 -0.48 -1.21
CA GLY A 88 -0.12 -0.96 -0.97
C GLY A 88 -0.19 -2.03 0.08
N TRP A 89 -1.41 -2.31 0.53
CA TRP A 89 -1.67 -3.20 1.65
C TRP A 89 -2.99 -3.96 1.48
N LEU A 90 -2.93 -5.27 1.74
CA LEU A 90 -4.07 -6.17 1.76
C LEU A 90 -4.95 -5.94 2.99
N THR A 91 -6.24 -6.11 2.79
CA THR A 91 -7.20 -6.45 3.84
C THR A 91 -6.86 -7.78 4.51
N GLU A 92 -7.27 -8.00 5.76
CA GLU A 92 -6.93 -9.22 6.50
C GLU A 92 -7.51 -10.51 5.90
N ASP A 93 -8.59 -10.41 5.14
CA ASP A 93 -9.14 -11.52 4.36
C ASP A 93 -8.44 -11.72 3.01
N HIS A 94 -7.44 -10.89 2.70
CA HIS A 94 -6.63 -10.89 1.47
C HIS A 94 -7.45 -10.77 0.18
N ARG A 95 -8.67 -10.22 0.24
CA ARG A 95 -9.50 -10.03 -0.95
C ARG A 95 -9.29 -8.68 -1.63
N TYR A 96 -9.11 -7.62 -0.86
CA TYR A 96 -8.88 -6.28 -1.38
C TYR A 96 -7.45 -5.81 -1.11
N PHE A 97 -6.85 -5.16 -2.09
CA PHE A 97 -5.54 -4.50 -1.99
C PHE A 97 -5.71 -3.00 -2.24
N TYR A 98 -5.43 -2.19 -1.23
CA TYR A 98 -5.40 -0.73 -1.36
C TYR A 98 -4.00 -0.33 -1.77
N MET A 99 -3.88 0.52 -2.79
CA MET A 99 -2.59 0.92 -3.36
C MET A 99 -2.59 2.40 -3.69
N ASN A 100 -1.43 3.02 -3.65
CA ASN A 100 -1.26 4.43 -3.95
C ASN A 100 -0.23 4.67 -5.07
N ASP A 101 -0.18 5.90 -5.58
CA ASP A 101 0.67 6.31 -6.70
C ASP A 101 1.29 7.68 -6.40
N GLU A 102 2.48 7.64 -5.81
CA GLU A 102 3.20 8.79 -5.22
C GLU A 102 3.64 9.86 -6.25
N GLY A 103 3.29 9.68 -7.53
CA GLY A 103 3.66 10.60 -8.60
C GLY A 103 2.48 11.32 -9.25
N ASP A 104 1.23 10.89 -9.00
CA ASP A 104 0.10 11.26 -9.84
C ASP A 104 -0.45 12.67 -9.54
N GLU A 105 -0.38 13.14 -8.29
CA GLU A 105 -0.84 14.47 -7.90
C GLU A 105 0.18 15.52 -8.30
N MET A 106 1.48 15.22 -8.14
CA MET A 106 2.58 16.05 -8.63
C MET A 106 2.51 16.24 -10.15
N SER A 107 2.18 15.16 -10.86
CA SER A 107 2.02 15.15 -12.31
C SER A 107 0.69 15.73 -12.78
N ARG A 108 -0.20 16.11 -11.85
CA ARG A 108 -1.56 16.64 -12.10
C ARG A 108 -2.41 15.71 -12.97
N LEU A 109 -2.22 14.41 -12.83
CA LEU A 109 -3.01 13.41 -13.57
C LEU A 109 -4.38 13.18 -12.92
N VAL A 110 -4.45 13.40 -11.60
CA VAL A 110 -5.64 13.26 -10.77
C VAL A 110 -5.95 14.58 -10.04
N PRO A 111 -7.21 14.80 -9.60
CA PRO A 111 -7.61 16.07 -9.01
C PRO A 111 -7.32 16.19 -7.50
N GLY A 112 -6.88 15.11 -6.85
CA GLY A 112 -6.58 15.06 -5.41
C GLY A 112 -5.86 13.78 -5.03
N THR A 113 -5.47 13.67 -3.76
CA THR A 113 -4.75 12.50 -3.20
C THR A 113 -5.50 11.21 -3.49
N ARG A 114 -4.86 10.22 -4.12
CA ARG A 114 -5.56 9.02 -4.63
C ARG A 114 -5.31 7.78 -3.78
N THR A 115 -6.28 6.88 -3.76
CA THR A 115 -6.09 5.49 -3.31
C THR A 115 -6.85 4.56 -4.24
N LEU A 116 -6.12 3.68 -4.89
CA LEU A 116 -6.61 2.67 -5.82
C LEU A 116 -7.10 1.45 -5.03
N ILE A 117 -8.21 0.87 -5.46
CA ILE A 117 -8.88 -0.24 -4.79
C ILE A 117 -8.92 -1.43 -5.76
N TRP A 118 -8.13 -2.45 -5.46
CA TRP A 118 -8.10 -3.68 -6.24
C TRP A 118 -8.92 -4.77 -5.55
N ASP A 119 -9.84 -5.41 -6.27
CA ASP A 119 -10.37 -6.72 -5.91
C ASP A 119 -9.41 -7.77 -6.49
N VAL A 120 -8.75 -8.50 -5.60
CA VAL A 120 -7.79 -9.57 -5.89
C VAL A 120 -8.36 -10.92 -5.47
N SER A 121 -9.68 -11.09 -5.64
CA SER A 121 -10.36 -12.36 -5.38
C SER A 121 -9.99 -13.48 -6.36
N ASP A 122 -9.55 -13.10 -7.55
CA ASP A 122 -8.84 -13.92 -8.53
C ASP A 122 -7.46 -13.27 -8.74
N LEU A 123 -6.40 -13.96 -8.32
CA LEU A 123 -5.03 -13.43 -8.41
C LEU A 123 -4.50 -13.42 -9.84
N ASP A 124 -5.06 -14.24 -10.73
CA ASP A 124 -4.72 -14.27 -12.16
C ASP A 124 -5.33 -13.09 -12.93
N ASP A 125 -6.44 -12.52 -12.44
CA ASP A 125 -7.11 -11.36 -13.05
C ASP A 125 -7.50 -10.27 -12.01
N PRO A 126 -6.52 -9.54 -11.43
CA PRO A 126 -6.80 -8.46 -10.47
C PRO A 126 -7.61 -7.32 -11.09
N GLN A 127 -8.72 -6.94 -10.45
CA GLN A 127 -9.63 -5.91 -10.96
C GLN A 127 -9.48 -4.59 -10.20
N LEU A 128 -9.29 -3.48 -10.91
CA LEU A 128 -9.43 -2.15 -10.31
C LEU A 128 -10.93 -1.84 -10.19
N VAL A 129 -11.47 -1.98 -8.98
CA VAL A 129 -12.91 -1.83 -8.72
C VAL A 129 -13.30 -0.41 -8.31
N GLY A 130 -12.35 0.41 -7.88
CA GLY A 130 -12.62 1.79 -7.55
C GLY A 130 -11.36 2.61 -7.23
N GLU A 131 -11.59 3.89 -6.99
CA GLU A 131 -10.59 4.81 -6.46
C GLU A 131 -11.25 5.73 -5.42
N TYR A 132 -10.56 6.00 -4.33
CA TYR A 132 -10.86 7.10 -3.42
C TYR A 132 -10.02 8.31 -3.84
N ILE A 133 -10.65 9.49 -3.90
CA ILE A 133 -9.97 10.75 -4.18
C ILE A 133 -10.26 11.70 -3.03
N ALA A 134 -9.22 12.07 -2.29
CA ALA A 134 -9.33 12.99 -1.17
C ALA A 134 -9.63 14.42 -1.66
N LYS A 135 -10.13 15.26 -0.74
CA LYS A 135 -10.31 16.70 -0.99
C LYS A 135 -8.97 17.46 -1.01
N THR A 136 -7.96 16.91 -0.37
CA THR A 136 -6.60 17.45 -0.33
C THR A 136 -5.86 17.09 -1.61
N PRO A 137 -5.04 17.99 -2.17
CA PRO A 137 -4.20 17.70 -3.34
C PRO A 137 -2.79 17.24 -2.99
N SER A 138 -2.55 16.79 -1.76
CA SER A 138 -1.22 16.33 -1.33
C SER A 138 -0.86 15.01 -1.97
N VAL A 139 0.42 14.68 -2.00
CA VAL A 139 0.89 13.40 -2.53
C VAL A 139 0.52 12.28 -1.54
N ASP A 140 -0.08 11.22 -2.05
CA ASP A 140 -0.24 9.95 -1.31
C ASP A 140 1.13 9.30 -1.04
N HIS A 141 1.26 8.46 0.00
CA HIS A 141 2.56 7.81 0.26
C HIS A 141 2.48 6.43 0.88
N ASN A 142 2.27 6.30 2.19
CA ASN A 142 2.20 4.98 2.85
C ASN A 142 0.83 4.78 3.47
N LEU A 143 0.18 3.66 3.13
CA LEU A 143 -1.08 3.24 3.73
C LEU A 143 -0.96 1.86 4.40
N TYR A 144 -1.79 1.66 5.41
CA TYR A 144 -1.85 0.40 6.16
C TYR A 144 -3.30 0.06 6.50
N VAL A 145 -3.72 -1.16 6.20
CA VAL A 145 -5.04 -1.67 6.58
C VAL A 145 -4.99 -2.27 7.98
N LYS A 146 -6.00 -1.97 8.81
CA LYS A 146 -6.25 -2.64 10.08
C LYS A 146 -7.75 -2.73 10.37
N GLY A 147 -8.32 -3.91 10.20
CA GLY A 147 -9.75 -4.17 10.26
C GLY A 147 -10.45 -3.37 9.16
N ASP A 148 -11.46 -2.62 9.55
CA ASP A 148 -12.24 -1.80 8.61
C ASP A 148 -11.67 -0.38 8.42
N LEU A 149 -10.38 -0.18 8.69
CA LEU A 149 -9.73 1.12 8.54
C LEU A 149 -8.47 1.05 7.68
N VAL A 150 -8.26 2.09 6.87
CA VAL A 150 -6.99 2.40 6.19
C VAL A 150 -6.37 3.62 6.85
N PHE A 151 -5.10 3.53 7.23
CA PHE A 151 -4.32 4.61 7.82
C PHE A 151 -3.26 5.08 6.85
N GLU A 152 -3.40 6.32 6.36
CA GLU A 152 -2.62 6.85 5.26
C GLU A 152 -1.74 8.00 5.75
N SER A 153 -0.45 7.94 5.46
CA SER A 153 0.46 9.07 5.57
C SER A 153 0.50 9.75 4.21
N ASN A 154 -0.17 10.90 4.09
CA ASN A 154 -0.31 11.65 2.84
C ASN A 154 0.50 12.95 2.92
N TYR A 155 1.82 12.79 3.11
CA TYR A 155 2.81 13.86 3.17
C TYR A 155 2.33 15.09 3.96
N VAL A 156 2.19 16.26 3.32
CA VAL A 156 1.89 17.52 4.01
C VAL A 156 0.49 17.56 4.58
N SER A 157 -0.45 16.77 4.05
CA SER A 157 -1.79 16.63 4.62
C SER A 157 -1.83 15.73 5.87
N GLY A 158 -0.71 15.12 6.24
CA GLY A 158 -0.56 14.35 7.47
C GLY A 158 -1.18 12.95 7.44
N LEU A 159 -1.64 12.49 8.61
CA LEU A 159 -2.35 11.22 8.75
C LEU A 159 -3.80 11.38 8.31
N ARG A 160 -4.27 10.50 7.43
CA ARG A 160 -5.68 10.33 7.06
C ARG A 160 -6.14 8.93 7.47
N ILE A 161 -7.41 8.81 7.87
CA ILE A 161 -8.01 7.55 8.29
C ILE A 161 -9.30 7.37 7.51
N LEU A 162 -9.35 6.34 6.67
CA LEU A 162 -10.53 5.95 5.91
C LEU A 162 -11.21 4.76 6.56
N ASP A 163 -12.54 4.78 6.64
CA ASP A 163 -13.40 3.63 6.90
C ASP A 163 -13.67 2.91 5.58
N ILE A 164 -13.39 1.62 5.59
CA ILE A 164 -13.55 0.71 4.46
C ILE A 164 -14.54 -0.43 4.76
N THR A 165 -15.48 -0.23 5.67
CA THR A 165 -16.58 -1.19 5.94
C THR A 165 -17.30 -1.55 4.63
N ASN A 166 -17.50 -0.56 3.76
CA ASN A 166 -17.73 -0.80 2.34
C ASN A 166 -16.38 -0.71 1.60
N ARG A 167 -15.83 -1.87 1.23
CA ARG A 167 -14.46 -1.99 0.69
C ARG A 167 -14.22 -1.13 -0.56
N GLU A 168 -15.24 -0.97 -1.39
CA GLU A 168 -15.16 -0.26 -2.67
C GLU A 168 -15.55 1.22 -2.56
N GLN A 169 -16.01 1.67 -1.38
CA GLN A 169 -16.41 3.06 -1.15
C GLN A 169 -15.82 3.58 0.18
N PRO A 170 -14.51 3.83 0.25
CA PRO A 170 -13.86 4.36 1.43
C PRO A 170 -14.41 5.75 1.81
N VAL A 171 -14.50 6.02 3.10
CA VAL A 171 -14.94 7.32 3.64
C VAL A 171 -13.96 7.81 4.69
N GLU A 172 -13.47 9.04 4.58
CA GLU A 172 -12.61 9.62 5.62
C GLU A 172 -13.38 9.80 6.94
N VAL A 173 -12.86 9.23 8.02
CA VAL A 173 -13.44 9.26 9.38
C VAL A 173 -12.54 9.95 10.41
N GLY A 174 -11.36 10.40 10.00
CA GLY A 174 -10.47 11.18 10.85
C GLY A 174 -9.17 11.57 10.15
N PHE A 175 -8.53 12.60 10.67
CA PHE A 175 -7.22 13.03 10.22
C PHE A 175 -6.42 13.67 11.35
N PHE A 176 -5.11 13.74 11.17
CA PHE A 176 -4.21 14.57 11.95
C PHE A 176 -3.22 15.22 11.01
N ASP A 177 -3.40 16.52 10.81
CA ASP A 177 -2.57 17.31 9.91
C ASP A 177 -1.23 17.63 10.58
N THR A 178 -0.16 17.07 10.03
CA THR A 178 1.21 17.31 10.51
C THR A 178 1.77 18.62 9.98
N VAL A 179 1.30 19.14 8.85
CA VAL A 179 1.81 20.37 8.20
C VAL A 179 0.66 21.33 7.83
N PRO A 180 -0.03 21.96 8.81
CA PRO A 180 -1.25 22.74 8.56
C PRO A 180 -1.10 24.00 7.69
N ALA A 181 0.14 24.33 7.30
CA ALA A 181 0.43 25.49 6.48
C ALA A 181 0.16 25.25 4.98
N THR A 182 0.08 23.99 4.51
CA THR A 182 -0.03 23.69 3.09
C THR A 182 -0.52 22.27 2.82
N ASP A 183 -1.34 22.11 1.77
CA ASP A 183 -1.69 20.81 1.19
C ASP A 183 -1.02 20.56 -0.17
N ALA A 184 -0.01 21.36 -0.54
CA ALA A 184 0.64 21.27 -1.85
C ALA A 184 1.22 19.87 -2.14
N PRO A 185 1.21 19.39 -3.40
CA PRO A 185 1.79 18.10 -3.75
C PRO A 185 3.32 18.16 -3.73
N VAL A 186 3.91 18.00 -2.54
CA VAL A 186 5.35 18.00 -2.29
C VAL A 186 5.72 16.88 -1.33
N PHE A 187 6.92 16.32 -1.49
CA PHE A 187 7.47 15.29 -0.62
C PHE A 187 7.98 15.89 0.70
N SER A 188 7.06 16.25 1.60
CA SER A 188 7.34 16.74 2.96
C SER A 188 6.21 16.34 3.91
N GLY A 189 6.42 16.34 5.23
CA GLY A 189 5.39 15.97 6.20
C GLY A 189 5.39 14.49 6.56
N SER A 190 4.19 13.90 6.75
CA SER A 190 4.04 12.53 7.27
C SER A 190 4.67 11.49 6.32
N TRP A 191 5.70 10.80 6.80
CA TRP A 191 6.41 9.76 6.05
C TRP A 191 5.77 8.39 6.23
N SER A 192 5.38 8.04 7.46
CA SER A 192 4.77 6.75 7.76
C SER A 192 3.95 6.81 9.04
N ASN A 193 3.13 5.78 9.25
CA ASN A 193 2.36 5.58 10.46
C ASN A 193 2.39 4.10 10.89
N TYR A 194 2.11 3.83 12.16
CA TYR A 194 2.03 2.48 12.71
C TYR A 194 0.76 2.34 13.56
N PRO A 195 -0.32 1.75 13.03
CA PRO A 195 -1.60 1.63 13.71
C PRO A 195 -1.75 0.33 14.52
N TYR A 196 -0.75 -0.54 14.54
CA TYR A 196 -0.91 -1.94 15.01
C TYR A 196 -0.70 -2.17 16.51
N PHE A 197 -0.46 -1.13 17.31
CA PHE A 197 -0.39 -1.32 18.76
C PHE A 197 -1.73 -1.79 19.33
N LYS A 198 -1.70 -2.84 20.17
CA LYS A 198 -2.88 -3.36 20.89
C LYS A 198 -3.59 -2.30 21.74
N SER A 199 -2.86 -1.27 22.17
CA SER A 199 -3.40 -0.15 22.92
C SER A 199 -4.31 0.77 22.10
N GLY A 200 -4.38 0.61 20.77
CA GLY A 200 -5.06 1.54 19.86
C GLY A 200 -4.28 2.84 19.61
N ILE A 201 -3.02 2.91 20.06
CA ILE A 201 -2.11 4.02 19.75
C ILE A 201 -1.67 3.90 18.29
N ILE A 202 -1.62 5.05 17.62
CA ILE A 202 -1.08 5.22 16.28
C ILE A 202 0.17 6.09 16.43
N VAL A 203 1.33 5.59 16.00
CA VAL A 203 2.54 6.41 15.92
C VAL A 203 2.67 6.94 14.51
N VAL A 204 2.89 8.24 14.35
CA VAL A 204 3.10 8.88 13.05
C VAL A 204 4.48 9.52 13.06
N THR A 205 5.26 9.26 12.02
CA THR A 205 6.54 9.95 11.79
C THR A 205 6.35 10.98 10.68
N SER A 206 6.89 12.18 10.93
CA SER A 206 6.91 13.29 9.99
C SER A 206 8.33 13.75 9.79
N MET A 207 8.70 14.12 8.56
CA MET A 207 10.10 14.41 8.21
C MET A 207 10.68 15.55 9.04
N HIS A 208 9.93 16.63 9.24
CA HIS A 208 10.42 17.84 9.90
C HIS A 208 9.73 18.13 11.24
N GLU A 209 8.54 17.56 11.45
CA GLU A 209 7.68 17.84 12.60
C GLU A 209 7.83 16.81 13.72
N GLY A 210 8.59 15.73 13.46
CA GLY A 210 8.98 14.74 14.45
C GLY A 210 8.00 13.58 14.56
N VAL A 211 7.79 13.10 15.78
CA VAL A 211 6.98 11.89 16.07
C VAL A 211 5.75 12.29 16.84
N PHE A 212 4.59 11.85 16.35
CA PHE A 212 3.30 12.03 17.00
C PHE A 212 2.77 10.71 17.54
N VAL A 213 2.22 10.74 18.74
CA VAL A 213 1.57 9.58 19.39
C VAL A 213 0.09 9.90 19.50
N LEU A 214 -0.69 9.30 18.63
CA LEU A 214 -2.10 9.61 18.44
C LEU A 214 -2.98 8.46 18.92
N ARG A 215 -4.25 8.78 19.14
CA ARG A 215 -5.32 7.81 19.34
C ARG A 215 -6.53 8.34 18.58
N LYS A 216 -7.10 7.53 17.69
CA LYS A 216 -8.37 7.86 17.05
C LYS A 216 -9.43 8.01 18.14
N LYS A 217 -10.15 9.13 18.13
CA LYS A 217 -11.32 9.32 18.99
C LYS A 217 -12.49 8.54 18.38
N ASP A 218 -13.12 7.68 19.16
CA ASP A 218 -14.41 7.13 18.79
C ASP A 218 -15.46 8.19 19.15
N VAL A 219 -16.23 8.59 18.15
CA VAL A 219 -17.36 9.50 18.31
C VAL A 219 -18.58 8.63 18.11
N ASP A 220 -19.43 8.52 19.13
CA ASP A 220 -20.76 7.97 18.92
C ASP A 220 -21.51 8.97 18.01
N ILE A 221 -21.79 8.56 16.78
CA ILE A 221 -22.52 9.35 15.77
C ILE A 221 -23.98 8.93 15.78
#